data_AF-A0A1A8NYX4-F1
#
_entry.id   AF-A0A1A8NYX4-F1
#
_cell.length_a   1.000
_cell.length_b   1.000
_cell.length_c   1.000
_cell.angle_alpha   90.00
_cell.angle_beta   90.00
_cell.angle_gamma   90.00
#
_symmetry.space_group_name_H-M   'P 1'
#
loop_
_entity.id
_entity.type
_entity.pdbx_description
1 polymer ?
#
loop_
_entity_poly.entity_id
_entity_poly.type
_entity_poly.pdbx_seq_one_letter_code
_entity_poly.pdbx_strand_id
1 'polypeptide(L)'
;MWNRTRIRNCFPIVFLLLAVWTEVSRSTGYFELQLISVENPNGELADGECCDGARSSQDLRCSRDECDTYFRVCLKEYQKEVTTSGPCTYGSDTTKVIAG
;
A
#
# COMPACT_ATOMS: atom_id res chain seq x y z
N MET A 1 -35.06 45.88 30.04
CA MET A 1 -33.87 45.20 30.61
C MET A 1 -33.74 43.81 29.98
N TRP A 2 -33.10 43.73 28.82
CA TRP A 2 -32.87 42.44 28.13
C TRP A 2 -31.82 41.67 28.93
N ASN A 3 -32.18 40.50 29.43
CA ASN A 3 -31.41 39.74 30.40
C ASN A 3 -30.06 39.29 29.80
N ARG A 4 -29.00 40.08 30.04
CA ARG A 4 -27.61 39.92 29.54
C ARG A 4 -27.01 38.54 29.90
N THR A 5 -27.57 37.89 30.91
CA THR A 5 -27.23 36.54 31.39
C THR A 5 -27.70 35.43 30.44
N ARG A 6 -28.80 35.64 29.69
CA ARG A 6 -29.37 34.65 28.76
C ARG A 6 -28.54 34.49 27.49
N ILE A 7 -27.99 35.59 26.98
CA ILE A 7 -27.14 35.61 25.76
C ILE A 7 -25.79 34.93 26.02
N ARG A 8 -25.23 35.09 27.23
CA ARG A 8 -23.95 34.48 27.63
C ARG A 8 -24.01 32.95 27.70
N ASN A 9 -25.15 32.37 28.08
CA ASN A 9 -25.33 30.91 28.13
C ASN A 9 -25.70 30.30 26.77
N CYS A 10 -26.25 31.06 25.82
CA CYS A 10 -26.50 30.57 24.46
C CYS A 10 -25.22 30.39 23.65
N PHE A 11 -24.22 31.26 23.84
CA PHE A 11 -22.95 31.22 23.10
C PHE A 11 -22.19 29.87 23.20
N PRO A 12 -21.97 29.29 24.40
CA PRO A 12 -21.30 28.00 24.52
C PRO A 12 -22.17 26.84 23.98
N ILE A 13 -23.50 26.94 24.07
CA ILE A 13 -24.42 25.93 23.52
C ILE A 13 -24.35 25.94 21.99
N VAL A 14 -24.37 27.11 21.37
CA VAL A 14 -24.20 27.26 19.92
C VAL A 14 -22.83 26.75 19.47
N PHE A 15 -21.77 27.04 20.22
CA PHE A 15 -20.42 26.55 19.91
C PHE A 15 -20.31 25.03 20.06
N LEU A 16 -20.92 24.44 21.09
CA LEU A 16 -21.03 22.98 21.26
C LEU A 16 -21.82 22.34 20.11
N LEU A 17 -22.94 22.93 19.71
CA LEU A 17 -23.73 22.43 18.58
C LEU A 17 -22.93 22.50 17.28
N LEU A 18 -22.20 23.60 17.02
CA LEU A 18 -21.34 23.72 15.85
C LEU A 18 -20.19 22.70 15.86
N ALA A 19 -19.57 22.44 17.01
CA ALA A 19 -18.51 21.45 17.16
C ALA A 19 -19.02 19.99 17.07
N VAL A 20 -20.27 19.74 17.45
CA VAL A 20 -20.94 18.45 17.20
C VAL A 20 -21.30 18.29 15.72
N TRP A 21 -21.61 19.40 15.03
CA TRP A 21 -21.92 19.41 13.60
C TRP A 21 -20.68 19.36 12.69
N THR A 22 -19.47 19.54 13.22
CA THR A 22 -18.25 19.17 12.49
C THR A 22 -18.11 17.65 12.50
N GLU A 23 -19.02 16.99 11.77
CA GLU A 23 -18.80 15.64 11.25
C GLU A 23 -17.43 15.65 10.56
N VAL A 24 -16.47 14.94 11.14
CA VAL A 24 -15.19 14.70 10.50
C VAL A 24 -15.53 13.96 9.21
N SER A 25 -15.41 14.62 8.06
CA SER A 25 -15.60 13.98 6.76
C SER A 25 -14.56 12.86 6.64
N ARG A 26 -14.98 11.63 6.99
CA ARG A 26 -14.15 10.44 6.84
C ARG A 26 -14.19 10.04 5.38
N SER A 27 -13.31 10.64 4.58
CA SER A 27 -13.07 10.17 3.23
C SER A 27 -12.37 8.80 3.33
N THR A 28 -13.11 7.73 3.12
CA THR A 28 -12.55 6.39 2.96
C THR A 28 -12.49 6.04 1.48
N GLY A 29 -11.46 5.30 1.07
CA GLY A 29 -11.32 4.81 -0.29
C GLY A 29 -10.46 3.56 -0.33
N TYR A 30 -10.49 2.87 -1.46
CA TYR A 30 -9.68 1.70 -1.72
C TYR A 30 -8.64 2.02 -2.78
N PHE A 31 -7.45 1.45 -2.62
CA PHE A 31 -6.44 1.42 -3.65
C PHE A 31 -6.40 -0.01 -4.20
N GLU A 32 -6.76 -0.17 -5.46
CA GLU A 32 -6.79 -1.46 -6.14
C GLU A 32 -5.62 -1.56 -7.12
N LEU A 33 -4.94 -2.70 -7.12
CA LEU A 33 -3.86 -3.02 -8.04
C LEU A 33 -4.20 -4.32 -8.76
N GLN A 34 -4.21 -4.27 -10.09
CA GLN A 34 -4.41 -5.45 -10.93
C GLN A 34 -3.11 -5.78 -11.65
N LEU A 35 -2.55 -6.95 -11.37
CA LEU A 35 -1.44 -7.50 -12.13
C LEU A 35 -1.97 -8.08 -13.45
N ILE A 36 -1.39 -7.68 -14.58
CA ILE A 36 -1.82 -8.12 -15.92
C ILE A 36 -0.94 -9.26 -16.44
N SER A 37 0.38 -9.08 -16.40
CA SER A 37 1.35 -10.10 -16.80
C SER A 37 2.67 -9.90 -16.08
N VAL A 38 3.41 -11.00 -15.94
CA VAL A 38 4.80 -11.04 -15.50
C VAL A 38 5.52 -12.05 -16.37
N GLU A 39 6.76 -11.73 -16.77
CA GLU A 39 7.57 -12.61 -17.59
C GLU A 39 8.97 -12.72 -16.97
N ASN A 40 9.37 -13.96 -16.65
CA ASN A 40 10.73 -14.29 -16.26
C ASN A 40 11.22 -15.49 -17.08
N PRO A 41 11.50 -15.31 -18.39
CA PRO A 41 11.81 -16.42 -19.29
C PRO A 41 13.13 -17.14 -18.94
N ASN A 42 13.96 -16.54 -18.09
CA ASN A 42 15.22 -17.13 -17.63
C ASN A 42 15.09 -17.86 -16.29
N GLY A 43 13.98 -17.68 -15.55
CA GLY A 43 13.84 -18.26 -14.21
C GLY A 43 14.90 -17.76 -13.22
N GLU A 44 15.32 -16.50 -13.36
CA GLU A 44 16.41 -15.90 -12.58
C GLU A 44 15.90 -14.95 -11.50
N LEU A 45 16.63 -14.90 -10.39
CA LEU A 45 16.47 -13.96 -9.29
C LEU A 45 17.26 -12.67 -9.57
N ALA A 46 16.98 -11.62 -8.79
CA ALA A 46 17.61 -10.31 -8.96
C ALA A 46 19.14 -10.31 -8.69
N ASP A 47 19.64 -11.31 -7.97
CA ASP A 47 21.07 -11.53 -7.73
C ASP A 47 21.76 -12.33 -8.85
N GLY A 48 21.00 -12.81 -9.84
CA GLY A 48 21.49 -13.58 -10.99
C GLY A 48 21.48 -15.10 -10.78
N GLU A 49 21.09 -15.57 -9.60
CA GLU A 49 20.91 -17.00 -9.33
C GLU A 49 19.60 -17.52 -9.92
N CYS A 50 19.48 -18.84 -10.05
CA CYS A 50 18.23 -19.47 -10.47
C CYS A 50 17.22 -19.48 -9.32
N CYS A 51 15.93 -19.31 -9.62
CA CYS A 51 14.86 -19.46 -8.63
C CYS A 51 14.96 -20.81 -7.91
N ASP A 52 15.13 -21.87 -8.71
CA ASP A 52 15.21 -23.24 -8.24
C ASP A 52 16.36 -24.01 -8.91
N GLY A 53 16.95 -24.90 -8.11
CA GLY A 53 18.03 -25.78 -8.54
C GLY A 53 19.33 -25.05 -8.91
N ALA A 54 20.21 -25.79 -9.58
CA ALA A 54 21.49 -25.28 -10.05
C ALA A 54 21.44 -25.01 -11.55
N ARG A 55 22.25 -24.04 -11.98
CA ARG A 55 22.43 -23.70 -13.39
C ARG A 55 22.98 -24.90 -14.18
N SER A 56 22.43 -25.16 -15.36
CA SER A 56 22.91 -26.25 -16.22
C SER A 56 24.36 -25.99 -16.64
N SER A 57 25.23 -26.98 -16.45
CA SER A 57 26.66 -26.88 -16.82
C SER A 57 26.89 -26.90 -18.34
N GLN A 58 25.89 -27.29 -19.13
CA GLN A 58 25.99 -27.38 -20.59
C GLN A 58 25.65 -26.05 -21.26
N ASP A 59 24.52 -25.44 -20.86
CA ASP A 59 23.97 -24.27 -21.55
C ASP A 59 24.01 -22.99 -20.71
N LEU A 60 24.46 -23.08 -19.44
CA LEU A 60 24.46 -21.96 -18.49
C LEU A 60 23.07 -21.31 -18.35
N ARG A 61 21.99 -22.09 -18.49
CA ARG A 61 20.62 -21.64 -18.25
C ARG A 61 20.10 -22.23 -16.95
N CYS A 62 19.16 -21.54 -16.32
CA CYS A 62 18.43 -22.12 -15.21
C CYS A 62 17.65 -23.35 -15.66
N SER A 63 17.37 -24.22 -14.69
CA SER A 63 16.64 -25.44 -14.94
C SER A 63 15.25 -25.13 -15.54
N ARG A 64 14.58 -26.14 -16.08
CA ARG A 64 13.20 -25.99 -16.59
C ARG A 64 12.18 -25.72 -15.49
N ASP A 65 12.59 -25.78 -14.24
CA ASP A 65 11.68 -25.51 -13.12
C ASP A 65 11.39 -24.01 -13.04
N GLU A 66 10.11 -23.73 -12.87
CA GLU A 66 9.50 -22.40 -12.94
C GLU A 66 9.49 -21.74 -11.56
N CYS A 67 9.54 -20.41 -11.51
CA CYS A 67 9.64 -19.70 -10.22
C CYS A 67 8.28 -19.63 -9.54
N ASP A 68 8.18 -20.05 -8.26
CA ASP A 68 6.99 -19.82 -7.43
C ASP A 68 6.75 -18.32 -7.15
N THR A 69 6.14 -17.63 -8.11
CA THR A 69 6.11 -16.17 -8.15
C THR A 69 4.91 -15.62 -7.37
N TYR A 70 5.19 -14.74 -6.40
CA TYR A 70 4.21 -13.98 -5.63
C TYR A 70 4.60 -12.49 -5.61
N PHE A 71 3.64 -11.61 -5.31
CA PHE A 71 3.85 -10.17 -5.34
C PHE A 71 3.60 -9.56 -3.97
N ARG A 72 4.48 -8.65 -3.58
CA ARG A 72 4.30 -7.80 -2.41
C ARG A 72 4.11 -6.35 -2.86
N VAL A 73 3.06 -5.73 -2.33
CA VAL A 73 2.72 -4.32 -2.62
C VAL A 73 2.97 -3.50 -1.37
N CYS A 74 3.61 -2.34 -1.54
CA CYS A 74 3.87 -1.37 -0.49
C CYS A 74 3.45 0.02 -0.98
N LEU A 75 2.46 0.61 -0.31
CA LEU A 75 1.96 1.94 -0.64
C LEU A 75 2.41 2.94 0.44
N LYS A 76 3.03 4.04 0.02
CA LYS A 76 3.54 5.09 0.92
C LYS A 76 3.39 6.49 0.32
N GLU A 77 3.78 7.50 1.08
CA GLU A 77 3.71 8.89 0.68
C GLU A 77 4.59 9.21 -0.53
N TYR A 78 4.21 10.27 -1.25
CA TYR A 78 5.01 10.79 -2.35
C TYR A 78 6.37 11.30 -1.84
N GLN A 79 7.43 10.92 -2.56
CA GLN A 79 8.79 11.38 -2.30
C GLN A 79 9.36 11.94 -3.61
N LYS A 80 10.02 13.10 -3.55
CA LYS A 80 10.67 13.70 -4.73
C LYS A 80 11.75 12.77 -5.30
N GLU A 81 12.51 12.13 -4.42
CA GLU A 81 13.45 11.06 -4.73
C GLU A 81 12.96 9.79 -4.04
N VAL A 82 12.73 8.73 -4.82
CA VAL A 82 12.12 7.50 -4.30
C VAL A 82 13.14 6.68 -3.53
N THR A 83 12.84 6.39 -2.27
CA THR A 83 13.59 5.43 -1.47
C THR A 83 12.97 4.03 -1.57
N THR A 84 13.77 2.98 -1.74
CA THR A 84 13.28 1.59 -1.76
C THR A 84 13.05 1.01 -0.35
N SER A 85 13.53 1.71 0.68
CA SER A 85 13.37 1.36 2.09
C SER A 85 12.24 2.14 2.76
N GLY A 86 11.90 1.75 3.99
CA GLY A 86 10.96 2.46 4.87
C GLY A 86 9.59 1.77 5.01
N PRO A 87 8.71 2.33 5.86
CA PRO A 87 7.39 1.77 6.13
C PRO A 87 6.38 2.05 5.00
N CYS A 88 5.41 1.17 4.83
CA CYS A 88 4.30 1.33 3.89
C CYS A 88 3.17 2.12 4.58
N THR A 89 3.28 3.45 4.60
CA THR A 89 2.42 4.36 5.40
C THR A 89 0.94 4.31 5.01
N TYR A 90 0.61 3.93 3.78
CA TYR A 90 -0.77 3.77 3.32
C TYR A 90 -1.23 2.31 3.30
N GLY A 91 -0.33 1.35 3.58
CA GLY A 91 -0.63 -0.06 3.67
C GLY A 91 0.28 -0.94 2.82
N SER A 92 0.26 -2.23 3.10
CA SER A 92 0.98 -3.25 2.33
C SER A 92 0.18 -4.53 2.28
N ASP A 93 0.32 -5.27 1.18
CA ASP A 93 -0.31 -6.58 1.05
C ASP A 93 0.59 -7.54 0.24
N THR A 94 0.31 -8.84 0.31
CA THR A 94 1.06 -9.89 -0.39
C THR A 94 0.11 -10.90 -1.00
N THR A 95 0.32 -11.23 -2.27
CA THR A 95 -0.46 -12.27 -2.93
C THR A 95 0.01 -13.65 -2.48
N LYS A 96 -0.81 -14.67 -2.74
CA LYS A 96 -0.31 -16.05 -2.79
C LYS A 96 0.62 -16.20 -4.01
N VAL A 97 1.22 -17.38 -4.17
CA VAL A 97 1.86 -17.75 -5.44
C VAL A 97 0.80 -17.72 -6.53
N ILE A 98 1.06 -16.96 -7.61
CA ILE A 98 0.13 -16.73 -8.71
C ILE A 98 0.69 -17.07 -10.08
N ALA A 99 2.00 -17.35 -10.19
CA ALA A 99 2.65 -17.72 -11.44
C ALA A 99 3.81 -18.69 -11.21
N GLY A 100 4.18 -19.39 -12.29
CA GLY A 100 5.35 -20.22 -12.52
C GLY A 100 6.00 -19.76 -13.82
#